data_AF-A0A9P8RSZ4-F1
#
_entry.id   AF-A0A9P8RSZ4-F1
#
_cell.length_a   1.000
_cell.length_b   1.000
_cell.length_c   1.000
_cell.angle_alpha   90.00
_cell.angle_beta   90.00
_cell.angle_gamma   90.00
#
_symmetry.space_group_name_H-M   'P 1'
#
loop_
_entity.id
_entity.type
_entity.pdbx_description
1 polymer ?
#
loop_
_entity_poly.entity_id
_entity_poly.type
_entity_poly.pdbx_seq_one_letter_code
_entity_poly.pdbx_strand_id
1 'polypeptide(L)'
;MSLSPPFNAETAHQKVKAAQALWNTKDPINVALKGYTPDSIWRNRDKFLNGTSEIVEFLTDKWRRELDYRLRKELFAFAEDRIAVQFWSIPCSAVDICEPNGGEKGLTHVYVRIWQDEEKADERE
;
A
#
# COMPACT_ATOMS: atom_id res chain seq x y z
N MET A 1 21.45 2.76 -0.08
CA MET A 1 20.86 1.87 -1.09
C MET A 1 19.53 2.48 -1.53
N SER A 2 19.24 2.47 -2.83
CA SER A 2 17.99 3.03 -3.36
C SER A 2 16.84 2.03 -3.14
N LEU A 3 15.66 2.52 -2.78
CA LEU A 3 14.41 1.74 -2.71
C LEU A 3 13.63 1.79 -4.03
N SER A 4 14.36 1.99 -5.12
CA SER A 4 13.89 1.91 -6.49
C SER A 4 14.37 0.60 -7.10
N PRO A 5 13.63 0.06 -8.08
CA PRO A 5 14.03 -1.15 -8.77
C PRO A 5 15.32 -0.94 -9.60
N PRO A 6 16.00 -2.02 -9.99
CA PRO A 6 15.64 -3.43 -9.76
C PRO A 6 15.72 -3.83 -8.27
N PHE A 7 14.70 -4.54 -7.78
CA PHE A 7 14.66 -4.96 -6.36
C PHE A 7 15.47 -6.22 -6.09
N ASN A 8 16.11 -6.26 -4.92
CA ASN A 8 16.58 -7.49 -4.29
C ASN A 8 15.75 -7.75 -3.03
N ALA A 9 15.97 -8.89 -2.37
CA ALA A 9 15.18 -9.27 -1.18
C ALA A 9 15.24 -8.19 -0.08
N GLU A 10 16.41 -7.62 0.18
CA GLU A 10 16.59 -6.59 1.20
C GLU A 10 15.85 -5.29 0.84
N THR A 11 16.05 -4.78 -0.38
CA THR A 11 15.41 -3.52 -0.82
C THR A 11 13.90 -3.67 -0.98
N ALA A 12 13.40 -4.84 -1.40
CA ALA A 12 11.98 -5.15 -1.42
C ALA A 12 11.38 -5.14 -0.01
N HIS A 13 12.03 -5.79 0.95
CA HIS A 13 11.60 -5.75 2.36
C HIS A 13 11.58 -4.34 2.93
N GLN A 14 12.64 -3.56 2.70
CA GLN A 14 12.73 -2.17 3.14
C GLN A 14 11.63 -1.30 2.48
N LYS A 15 11.36 -1.49 1.18
CA LYS A 15 10.26 -0.79 0.48
C LYS A 15 8.90 -1.10 1.10
N VAL A 16 8.63 -2.36 1.42
CA VAL A 16 7.37 -2.77 2.07
C VAL A 16 7.23 -2.13 3.45
N LYS A 17 8.30 -2.09 4.25
CA LYS A 17 8.27 -1.45 5.58
C LYS A 17 8.13 0.07 5.50
N ALA A 18 8.80 0.71 4.54
CA ALA A 18 8.62 2.14 4.28
C ALA A 18 7.17 2.45 3.87
N ALA A 19 6.58 1.65 2.97
CA ALA A 19 5.18 1.79 2.59
C ALA A 19 4.23 1.55 3.79
N GLN A 20 4.53 0.59 4.67
CA GLN A 20 3.75 0.38 5.90
C GLN A 20 3.79 1.61 6.80
N ALA A 21 4.98 2.17 7.03
CA ALA A 21 5.16 3.36 7.86
C ALA A 21 4.41 4.56 7.28
N LEU A 22 4.52 4.79 5.97
CA LEU A 22 3.83 5.87 5.27
C LEU A 22 2.30 5.74 5.41
N TRP A 23 1.74 4.55 5.18
CA TRP A 23 0.30 4.31 5.30
C TRP A 23 -0.23 4.45 6.74
N ASN A 24 0.60 4.17 7.74
CA ASN A 24 0.23 4.34 9.14
C ASN A 24 0.28 5.80 9.62
N THR A 25 0.81 6.75 8.82
CA THR A 25 0.70 8.18 9.12
C THR A 25 -0.75 8.68 9.03
N LYS A 26 -1.60 7.99 8.26
CA LYS A 26 -2.99 8.38 7.96
C LYS A 26 -3.12 9.79 7.38
N ASP A 27 -2.10 10.25 6.66
CA ASP A 27 -2.09 11.55 5.97
C ASP A 27 -2.33 11.36 4.46
N PRO A 28 -3.53 11.69 3.93
CA PRO A 28 -3.89 11.43 2.54
C PRO A 28 -2.92 12.07 1.55
N ILE A 29 -2.52 13.30 1.83
CA ILE A 29 -1.68 14.10 0.95
C ILE A 29 -0.27 13.54 0.94
N ASN A 30 0.29 13.27 2.13
CA ASN A 30 1.64 12.75 2.25
C ASN A 30 1.77 11.34 1.66
N VAL A 31 0.76 10.48 1.87
CA VAL A 31 0.71 9.14 1.26
C VAL A 31 0.60 9.24 -0.26
N ALA A 32 -0.24 10.14 -0.78
CA ALA A 32 -0.38 10.39 -2.21
C ALA A 32 0.96 10.86 -2.84
N LEU A 33 1.53 11.95 -2.33
CA LEU A 33 2.69 12.60 -2.95
C LEU A 33 4.01 11.83 -2.82
N LYS A 34 4.23 11.10 -1.71
CA LYS A 34 5.48 10.36 -1.49
C LYS A 34 5.43 8.93 -1.96
N GLY A 35 4.23 8.35 -2.03
CA GLY A 35 4.04 6.98 -2.46
C GLY A 35 4.05 6.84 -3.97
N TYR A 36 3.52 7.86 -4.67
CA TYR A 36 2.85 7.68 -5.96
C TYR A 36 3.17 8.81 -6.94
N THR A 37 3.14 8.50 -8.23
CA THR A 37 3.35 9.51 -9.28
C THR A 37 2.06 10.30 -9.53
N PRO A 38 2.13 11.49 -10.12
CA PRO A 38 0.94 12.31 -10.37
C PRO A 38 -0.11 11.68 -11.29
N ASP A 39 0.32 10.77 -12.16
CA ASP A 39 -0.45 10.12 -13.24
C ASP A 39 -0.84 8.67 -12.91
N SER A 40 -0.65 8.25 -11.67
CA SER A 40 -0.82 6.84 -11.33
C SER A 40 -2.24 6.33 -11.39
N ILE A 41 -2.38 5.05 -11.75
CA ILE A 41 -3.68 4.40 -11.90
C ILE A 41 -3.87 3.32 -10.84
N TRP A 42 -4.90 3.47 -10.00
CA TRP A 42 -5.23 2.46 -8.98
C TRP A 42 -6.48 1.72 -9.36
N ARG A 43 -6.49 0.45 -8.99
CA ARG A 43 -7.72 -0.31 -8.81
C ARG A 43 -7.84 -0.71 -7.35
N ASN A 44 -8.82 -0.13 -6.65
CA ASN A 44 -9.20 -0.55 -5.31
C ASN A 44 -10.53 -1.29 -5.38
N ARG A 45 -10.50 -2.63 -5.36
CA ARG A 45 -11.67 -3.51 -5.56
C ARG A 45 -12.40 -3.21 -6.88
N ASP A 46 -13.55 -2.55 -6.78
CA ASP A 46 -14.46 -2.13 -7.84
C ASP A 46 -14.24 -0.67 -8.27
N LYS A 47 -13.41 0.09 -7.55
CA LYS A 47 -13.09 1.48 -7.86
C LYS A 47 -11.79 1.61 -8.65
N PHE A 48 -11.80 2.51 -9.62
CA PHE A 48 -10.61 2.96 -10.34
C PHE A 48 -10.32 4.40 -9.95
N LEU A 49 -9.05 4.72 -9.70
CA LEU A 49 -8.59 6.08 -9.38
C LEU A 49 -7.50 6.47 -10.36
N ASN A 50 -7.55 7.69 -10.86
CA ASN A 50 -6.56 8.26 -11.76
C ASN A 50 -5.94 9.52 -11.13
N GLY A 51 -4.64 9.42 -10.85
CA GLY A 51 -3.81 10.52 -10.38
C GLY A 51 -3.98 10.88 -8.90
N THR A 52 -3.14 11.82 -8.46
CA THR A 52 -3.01 12.22 -7.05
C THR A 52 -4.32 12.70 -6.44
N SER A 53 -5.13 13.47 -7.18
CA SER A 53 -6.36 14.07 -6.62
C SER A 53 -7.37 13.00 -6.18
N GLU A 54 -7.66 12.03 -7.06
CA GLU A 54 -8.61 10.95 -6.76
C GLU A 54 -8.08 10.03 -5.64
N ILE A 55 -6.76 9.82 -5.58
CA ILE A 55 -6.11 9.08 -4.49
C ILE A 55 -6.30 9.81 -3.16
N VAL A 56 -6.07 11.12 -3.11
CA VAL A 56 -6.22 11.93 -1.88
C VAL A 56 -7.66 11.91 -1.39
N GLU A 57 -8.63 12.09 -2.28
CA GLU A 57 -10.05 12.03 -1.93
C GLU A 57 -10.44 10.65 -1.37
N PHE A 58 -10.01 9.58 -2.05
CA PHE A 58 -10.26 8.22 -1.60
C PHE A 58 -9.66 7.93 -0.21
N LEU A 59 -8.41 8.34 0.04
CA LEU A 59 -7.74 8.13 1.33
C LEU A 59 -8.38 8.96 2.45
N THR A 60 -8.82 10.18 2.13
CA THR A 60 -9.54 11.06 3.07
C THR A 60 -10.84 10.39 3.53
N ASP A 61 -11.63 9.89 2.60
CA ASP A 61 -12.87 9.17 2.91
C ASP A 61 -12.64 7.87 3.68
N LYS A 62 -11.57 7.14 3.32
CA LYS A 62 -11.19 5.89 3.99
C LYS A 62 -10.90 6.12 5.47
N TRP A 63 -10.02 7.06 5.80
CA TRP A 63 -9.61 7.30 7.18
C TRP A 63 -10.62 8.11 8.00
N ARG A 64 -11.57 8.79 7.35
CA ARG A 64 -12.76 9.33 8.03
C ARG A 64 -13.66 8.22 8.58
N ARG A 65 -13.77 7.09 7.87
CA ARG A 65 -14.60 5.94 8.28
C ARG A 65 -13.84 4.96 9.19
N GLU A 66 -12.54 4.81 8.97
CA GLU A 66 -11.68 3.86 9.69
C GLU A 66 -10.79 4.58 10.73
N LEU A 67 -11.41 5.10 11.79
CA LEU A 67 -10.73 5.91 12.82
C LEU A 67 -9.58 5.16 13.50
N ASP A 68 -9.81 3.87 13.81
CA ASP A 68 -8.87 2.99 14.49
C ASP A 68 -7.96 2.18 13.55
N TYR A 69 -7.72 2.69 12.33
CA TYR A 69 -6.91 2.02 11.32
C TYR A 69 -5.46 1.78 11.78
N ARG A 70 -5.00 0.52 11.74
CA ARG A 70 -3.58 0.18 11.69
C ARG A 70 -3.34 -0.83 10.57
N LEU A 71 -2.23 -0.67 9.86
CA LEU A 71 -1.85 -1.52 8.75
C LEU A 71 -0.55 -2.27 9.05
N ARG A 72 -0.58 -3.60 8.94
CA ARG A 72 0.60 -4.46 8.82
C ARG A 72 0.78 -4.82 7.35
N LYS A 73 2.00 -4.69 6.82
CA LYS A 73 2.39 -5.15 5.48
C LYS A 73 3.56 -6.12 5.58
N GLU A 74 3.48 -7.18 4.78
CA GLU A 74 4.53 -8.19 4.66
C GLU A 74 4.82 -8.49 3.19
N LEU A 75 6.10 -8.67 2.89
CA LEU A 75 6.54 -9.06 1.56
C LEU A 75 6.05 -10.50 1.30
N PHE A 76 5.41 -10.71 0.16
CA PHE A 76 5.01 -12.04 -0.30
C PHE A 76 5.95 -12.54 -1.39
N ALA A 77 6.16 -11.72 -2.42
CA ALA A 77 7.08 -11.99 -3.51
C ALA A 77 7.56 -10.67 -4.10
N PHE A 78 8.70 -10.69 -4.78
CA PHE A 78 9.19 -9.56 -5.56
C PHE A 78 9.75 -10.06 -6.89
N ALA A 79 9.71 -9.20 -7.88
CA ALA A 79 10.41 -9.31 -9.14
C ALA A 79 11.25 -8.04 -9.33
N GLU A 80 11.78 -7.84 -10.54
CA GLU A 80 12.64 -6.70 -10.85
C GLU A 80 11.97 -5.36 -10.52
N ASP A 81 10.77 -5.12 -11.07
CA ASP A 81 9.98 -3.88 -10.99
C ASP A 81 8.75 -3.97 -10.05
N ARG A 82 8.45 -5.16 -9.54
CA ARG A 82 7.17 -5.46 -8.88
C ARG A 82 7.33 -6.04 -7.50
N ILE A 83 6.47 -5.62 -6.59
CA ILE A 83 6.36 -6.19 -5.25
C ILE A 83 4.92 -6.66 -5.00
N ALA A 84 4.79 -7.92 -4.61
CA ALA A 84 3.58 -8.51 -4.06
C ALA A 84 3.61 -8.41 -2.53
N VAL A 85 2.53 -7.87 -1.96
CA VAL A 85 2.44 -7.55 -0.53
C VAL A 85 1.17 -8.16 0.03
N GLN A 86 1.29 -8.84 1.18
CA GLN A 86 0.16 -9.19 2.03
C GLN A 86 -0.03 -8.10 3.08
N PHE A 87 -1.28 -7.76 3.40
CA PHE A 87 -1.55 -6.76 4.41
C PHE A 87 -2.82 -7.06 5.22
N TRP A 88 -2.80 -6.59 6.47
CA TRP A 88 -3.89 -6.72 7.41
C TRP A 88 -4.22 -5.36 7.98
N SER A 89 -5.52 -5.03 7.98
CA SER A 89 -6.02 -3.85 8.68
C SER A 89 -6.62 -4.31 10.01
N ILE A 90 -6.04 -3.80 11.10
CA ILE A 90 -6.42 -4.18 12.46
C ILE A 90 -7.11 -2.97 13.10
N PRO A 91 -8.34 -3.11 13.62
CA PRO A 91 -8.95 -2.06 14.44
C PRO A 91 -8.22 -1.95 15.77
N CYS A 92 -7.79 -0.74 16.12
CA CYS A 92 -7.07 -0.43 17.36
C CYS A 92 -7.81 -0.83 18.66
N SER A 93 -9.13 -1.01 18.64
CA SER A 93 -9.90 -1.52 19.80
C SER A 93 -9.70 -3.02 20.07
N ALA A 94 -9.11 -3.76 19.14
CA ALA A 94 -8.78 -5.18 19.29
C ALA A 94 -7.38 -5.36 19.92
N VAL A 95 -7.16 -4.73 21.08
CA VAL A 95 -5.88 -4.73 21.83
C VAL A 95 -5.40 -6.15 22.16
N ASP A 96 -6.29 -7.14 22.17
CA ASP A 96 -5.95 -8.55 22.44
C ASP A 96 -5.38 -9.34 21.25
N ILE A 97 -5.28 -8.75 20.04
CA ILE A 97 -4.75 -9.44 18.83
C ILE A 97 -3.36 -8.91 18.44
N CYS A 98 -2.73 -8.09 19.28
CA CYS A 98 -1.31 -7.72 19.14
C CYS A 98 -0.35 -8.79 19.70
N GLU A 99 -0.79 -10.05 19.84
CA GLU A 99 0.11 -11.16 20.12
C GLU A 99 0.66 -11.75 18.82
N PRO A 100 1.95 -12.12 18.76
CA PRO A 100 2.55 -12.70 17.56
C PRO A 100 1.94 -14.05 17.14
N ASN A 101 1.10 -14.67 17.98
CA ASN A 101 0.42 -15.95 17.73
C ASN A 101 -1.10 -15.92 17.98
N GLY A 102 -1.71 -14.74 18.14
CA GLY A 102 -3.15 -14.59 18.39
C GLY A 102 -3.95 -14.75 17.08
N GLY A 103 -4.83 -15.75 17.03
CA GLY A 103 -5.58 -16.17 15.84
C GLY A 103 -6.11 -15.01 14.99
N GLU A 104 -5.63 -14.94 13.75
CA GLU A 104 -5.91 -13.90 12.76
C GLU A 104 -7.41 -13.87 12.41
N LYS A 105 -8.19 -13.04 13.10
CA LYS A 105 -9.51 -12.62 12.64
C LYS A 105 -9.46 -11.18 12.14
N GLY A 106 -8.68 -10.97 11.08
CA GLY A 106 -8.62 -9.71 10.34
C GLY A 106 -8.65 -10.00 8.85
N LEU A 107 -9.75 -9.64 8.18
CA LEU A 107 -10.04 -9.79 6.75
C LEU A 107 -8.77 -9.86 5.86
N THR A 108 -8.45 -11.06 5.39
CA THR A 108 -7.44 -11.30 4.35
C THR A 108 -8.01 -10.86 3.00
N HIS A 109 -7.54 -9.73 2.46
CA HIS A 109 -7.74 -9.40 1.05
C HIS A 109 -6.37 -9.24 0.38
N VAL A 110 -6.00 -10.25 -0.39
CA VAL A 110 -4.84 -10.20 -1.29
C VAL A 110 -5.26 -9.48 -2.56
N TYR A 111 -4.72 -8.28 -2.80
CA TYR A 111 -4.61 -7.74 -4.14
C TYR A 111 -3.24 -7.07 -4.32
N VAL A 112 -2.52 -7.57 -5.31
CA VAL A 112 -1.15 -7.23 -5.67
C VAL A 112 -1.14 -6.20 -6.79
N ARG A 113 -0.59 -5.03 -6.50
CA ARG A 113 0.38 -4.29 -7.32
C ARG A 113 0.88 -3.14 -6.46
N ILE A 114 2.13 -3.18 -6.03
CA ILE A 114 2.82 -2.00 -5.54
C ILE A 114 4.01 -1.70 -6.45
N TRP A 115 3.77 -0.71 -7.32
CA TRP A 115 4.63 0.44 -7.64
C TRP A 115 5.98 0.23 -8.30
N GLN A 116 5.94 0.33 -9.63
CA GLN A 116 6.82 1.20 -10.40
C GLN A 116 5.99 1.79 -11.55
N ASP A 117 5.50 3.03 -11.43
CA ASP A 117 5.13 3.81 -12.63
C ASP A 117 6.41 4.54 -13.07
N GLU A 118 7.28 3.77 -13.72
CA GLU A 118 8.23 4.27 -14.71
C GLU A 118 8.05 3.43 -15.97
N GLU A 119 6.84 3.40 -16.53
CA GLU A 119 6.72 3.21 -17.97
C GLU A 119 5.40 3.77 -18.44
N LYS A 120 5.49 4.68 -19.41
CA LYS A 120 4.37 5.19 -20.18
C LYS A 120 3.45 4.03 -20.54
N ALA A 121 2.14 4.24 -20.44
CA ALA A 121 1.21 3.50 -21.27
C ALA A 121 1.65 3.74 -22.73
N ASP A 122 2.38 2.77 -23.26
CA ASP A 122 2.73 2.64 -24.66
C ASP A 122 1.43 2.79 -25.46
N GLU A 123 1.38 3.84 -26.27
CA GLU A 123 0.48 3.97 -27.39
C GLU A 123 0.65 2.73 -28.25
N ARG A 124 -0.19 1.72 -28.05
CA ARG A 124 -0.37 0.65 -29.05
C ARG A 124 -1.74 0.81 -29.67
N GLU A 125 -1.66 1.17 -30.96
CA GLU A 125 -2.69 1.26 -32.00
C GLU A 125 -3.85 0.26 -31.85
#